data_AF-A0A350J3V6-F1
#
_entry.id   AF-A0A350J3V6-F1
#
_cell.length_a   1.000
_cell.length_b   1.000
_cell.length_c   1.000
_cell.angle_alpha   90.00
_cell.angle_beta   90.00
_cell.angle_gamma   90.00
#
_symmetry.space_group_name_H-M   'P 1'
#
loop_
_entity.id
_entity.type
_entity.pdbx_description
1 polymer ?
#
loop_
_entity_poly.entity_id
_entity_poly.type
_entity_poly.pdbx_seq_one_letter_code
_entity_poly.pdbx_strand_id
1 'polypeptide(L)'
;TSGNPKFFLGTDSAPHSQQNKESDCGCAGAYTAHAAIELYAEAFDGMNALDKLEGFASFYGADFYKLPRNAGTITLEKTSWQVPSQLPMADDQLIPLRAGQDILWRLVNK
;
A
#
# COMPACT_ATOMS: atom_id res chain seq x y z
N THR A 1 -5.21 -3.75 -15.30
CA THR A 1 -6.33 -3.38 -14.38
C THR A 1 -7.54 -2.93 -15.18
N SER A 2 -8.76 -3.06 -14.64
CA SER A 2 -10.02 -3.00 -15.41
C SER A 2 -10.61 -1.60 -15.63
N GLY A 3 -10.33 -0.63 -14.75
CA GLY A 3 -10.97 0.71 -14.80
C GLY A 3 -12.46 0.71 -14.42
N ASN A 4 -12.96 -0.39 -13.85
CA ASN A 4 -14.35 -0.49 -13.43
C ASN A 4 -14.55 0.20 -12.06
N PRO A 5 -15.48 1.17 -11.93
CA PRO A 5 -15.64 1.97 -10.72
C PRO A 5 -16.15 1.20 -9.50
N LYS A 6 -16.48 -0.09 -9.63
CA LYS A 6 -16.84 -0.96 -8.51
C LYS A 6 -15.64 -1.48 -7.72
N PHE A 7 -14.41 -1.29 -8.22
CA PHE A 7 -13.19 -1.72 -7.55
C PHE A 7 -12.35 -0.49 -7.19
N PHE A 8 -12.02 -0.35 -5.92
CA PHE A 8 -11.24 0.76 -5.39
C PHE A 8 -10.28 0.30 -4.30
N LEU A 9 -9.32 1.16 -3.98
CA LEU A 9 -8.24 0.87 -3.05
C LEU A 9 -8.76 0.63 -1.63
N GLY A 10 -8.38 -0.51 -1.06
CA GLY A 10 -8.50 -0.85 0.34
C GLY A 10 -7.30 -1.71 0.71
N THR A 11 -6.43 -1.21 1.59
CA THR A 11 -5.14 -1.85 1.86
C THR A 11 -5.25 -3.14 2.66
N ASP A 12 -6.30 -3.25 3.48
CA ASP A 12 -6.43 -4.26 4.54
C ASP A 12 -5.15 -4.38 5.39
N SER A 13 -4.46 -3.25 5.60
CA SER A 13 -3.22 -3.23 6.36
C SER A 13 -3.51 -3.58 7.82
N ALA A 14 -3.06 -4.76 8.24
CA ALA A 14 -3.34 -5.34 9.54
C ALA A 14 -2.01 -5.61 10.27
N PRO A 15 -1.50 -4.64 11.06
CA PRO A 15 -0.27 -4.83 11.81
C PRO A 15 -0.47 -5.82 12.95
N HIS A 16 0.44 -6.78 13.05
CA HIS A 16 0.61 -7.65 14.20
C HIS A 16 2.09 -7.68 14.56
N SER A 17 2.39 -7.83 15.84
CA SER A 17 3.77 -7.97 16.28
C SER A 17 4.38 -9.25 15.73
N GLN A 18 5.70 -9.29 15.56
CA GLN A 18 6.40 -10.43 15.01
C GLN A 18 6.13 -11.69 15.84
N GLN A 19 6.14 -11.58 17.17
CA GLN A 19 5.84 -12.71 18.05
C GLN A 19 4.45 -13.30 17.81
N ASN A 20 3.43 -12.44 17.62
CA ASN A 20 2.07 -12.90 17.34
C ASN A 20 1.92 -13.51 15.93
N LYS A 21 2.76 -13.09 14.97
CA LYS A 21 2.78 -13.60 13.60
C LYS A 21 3.56 -14.92 13.47
N GLU A 22 4.73 -15.00 14.08
CA GLU A 22 5.68 -16.11 14.02
C GLU A 22 5.53 -17.01 15.26
N SER A 23 4.30 -17.48 15.49
CA SER A 23 3.94 -18.39 16.56
C SER A 23 3.27 -19.66 16.04
N ASP A 24 3.03 -20.64 16.91
CA ASP A 24 2.29 -21.87 16.60
C ASP A 24 0.84 -21.60 16.13
N CYS A 25 0.31 -20.40 16.40
CA CYS A 25 -1.01 -19.95 15.95
C CYS A 25 -0.94 -18.50 15.42
N GLY A 26 -0.09 -18.29 14.41
CA GLY A 26 0.20 -16.98 13.85
C GLY A 26 -1.06 -16.19 13.41
N CYS A 27 -1.15 -14.92 13.81
CA CYS A 27 -2.26 -14.05 13.42
C CYS A 27 -2.32 -13.83 11.89
N ALA A 28 -3.51 -13.81 11.31
CA ALA A 28 -3.71 -13.44 9.91
C ALA A 28 -3.66 -11.91 9.73
N GLY A 29 -2.97 -11.44 8.67
CA GLY A 29 -2.83 -10.01 8.38
C GLY A 29 -1.46 -9.67 7.79
N ALA A 30 -1.41 -8.67 6.92
CA ALA A 30 -0.18 -8.15 6.34
C ALA A 30 -0.09 -6.65 6.60
N TYR A 31 1.07 -6.16 7.04
CA TYR A 31 1.28 -4.74 7.23
C TYR A 31 1.79 -4.09 5.94
N THR A 32 0.90 -3.35 5.27
CA THR A 32 1.15 -2.73 3.96
C THR A 32 1.11 -1.19 4.00
N ALA A 33 0.60 -0.59 5.08
CA ALA A 33 0.44 0.86 5.19
C ALA A 33 1.74 1.67 5.02
N HIS A 34 2.91 1.07 5.29
CA HIS A 34 4.23 1.71 5.17
C HIS A 34 4.59 2.12 3.72
N ALA A 35 4.05 1.43 2.72
CA ALA A 35 4.37 1.63 1.30
C ALA A 35 3.13 1.38 0.42
N ALA A 36 1.93 1.64 0.95
CA ALA A 36 0.69 1.16 0.34
C ALA A 36 0.53 1.65 -1.11
N ILE A 37 0.70 2.96 -1.35
CA ILE A 37 0.48 3.53 -2.69
C ILE A 37 1.60 3.11 -3.66
N GLU A 38 2.83 2.95 -3.17
CA GLU A 38 3.97 2.44 -3.93
C GLU A 38 3.77 0.99 -4.39
N LEU A 39 3.26 0.13 -3.51
CA LEU A 39 2.92 -1.28 -3.82
C LEU A 39 1.84 -1.37 -4.91
N TYR A 40 0.80 -0.52 -4.84
CA TYR A 40 -0.20 -0.47 -5.91
C TYR A 40 0.38 0.10 -7.20
N ALA A 41 1.26 1.10 -7.14
CA ALA A 41 1.93 1.63 -8.31
C ALA A 41 2.76 0.55 -9.03
N GLU A 42 3.53 -0.26 -8.31
CA GLU A 42 4.22 -1.43 -8.88
C GLU A 42 3.25 -2.39 -9.59
N ALA A 43 2.14 -2.74 -8.94
CA ALA A 43 1.17 -3.68 -9.51
C ALA A 43 0.51 -3.14 -10.79
N PHE A 44 0.20 -1.83 -10.84
CA PHE A 44 -0.39 -1.20 -12.02
C PHE A 44 0.64 -1.00 -13.14
N ASP A 45 1.87 -0.63 -12.80
CA ASP A 45 3.01 -0.51 -13.73
C ASP A 45 3.35 -1.85 -14.38
N GLY A 46 3.44 -2.93 -13.60
CA GLY A 46 3.67 -4.29 -14.10
C GLY A 46 2.58 -4.80 -15.05
N MET A 47 1.41 -4.16 -15.06
CA MET A 47 0.30 -4.45 -15.96
C MET A 47 0.12 -3.40 -17.07
N ASN A 48 1.10 -2.50 -17.24
CA ASN A 48 1.07 -1.36 -18.16
C ASN A 48 -0.25 -0.55 -18.05
N ALA A 49 -0.65 -0.22 -16.83
CA ALA A 49 -1.94 0.38 -16.54
C ALA A 49 -1.88 1.50 -15.49
N LEU A 50 -0.75 2.21 -15.38
CA LEU A 50 -0.55 3.32 -14.43
C LEU A 50 -1.59 4.44 -14.61
N ASP A 51 -2.05 4.66 -15.83
CA ASP A 51 -3.13 5.60 -16.18
C ASP A 51 -4.43 5.32 -15.40
N LYS A 52 -4.63 4.08 -14.94
CA LYS A 52 -5.82 3.66 -14.18
C LYS A 52 -5.64 3.74 -12.66
N LEU A 53 -4.44 4.02 -12.17
CA LEU A 53 -4.14 4.03 -10.74
C LEU A 53 -4.94 5.11 -10.01
N GLU A 54 -5.04 6.31 -10.59
CA GLU A 54 -5.76 7.43 -9.97
C GLU A 54 -7.24 7.09 -9.75
N GLY A 55 -7.93 6.60 -10.79
CA GLY A 55 -9.33 6.19 -10.66
C GLY A 55 -9.55 5.21 -9.49
N PHE A 56 -8.70 4.17 -9.41
CA PHE A 56 -8.74 3.16 -8.37
C PHE A 56 -8.41 3.69 -6.97
N ALA A 57 -7.40 4.57 -6.85
CA ALA A 57 -6.85 5.01 -5.58
C ALA A 57 -7.53 6.26 -4.99
N SER A 58 -8.13 7.12 -5.81
CA SER A 58 -8.62 8.44 -5.36
C SER A 58 -10.07 8.76 -5.76
N PHE A 59 -10.62 8.16 -6.82
CA PHE A 59 -11.95 8.53 -7.32
C PHE A 59 -13.04 7.53 -6.94
N TYR A 60 -12.89 6.26 -7.32
CA TYR A 60 -13.98 5.29 -7.27
C TYR A 60 -14.49 5.02 -5.84
N GLY A 61 -13.59 5.01 -4.85
CA GLY A 61 -13.97 4.89 -3.43
C GLY A 61 -14.73 6.11 -2.92
N ALA A 62 -14.24 7.32 -3.20
CA ALA A 62 -14.92 8.56 -2.80
C ALA A 62 -16.32 8.64 -3.42
N ASP A 63 -16.45 8.33 -4.72
CA ASP A 63 -17.71 8.31 -5.44
C ASP A 63 -18.69 7.27 -4.82
N PHE A 64 -18.21 6.06 -4.51
CA PHE A 64 -19.01 5.00 -3.89
C PHE A 64 -19.56 5.41 -2.51
N TYR A 65 -18.71 6.02 -1.67
CA TYR A 65 -19.09 6.51 -0.35
C TYR A 65 -19.80 7.88 -0.36
N LYS A 66 -19.99 8.49 -1.55
CA LYS A 66 -20.60 9.82 -1.74
C LYS A 66 -19.85 10.94 -1.00
N LEU A 67 -18.53 10.84 -0.96
CA LEU A 67 -17.62 11.84 -0.40
C LEU A 67 -17.02 12.68 -1.54
N PRO A 68 -16.64 13.94 -1.28
CA PRO A 68 -15.94 14.75 -2.27
C PRO A 68 -14.58 14.12 -2.60
N ARG A 69 -14.18 14.21 -3.87
CA ARG A 69 -12.83 13.82 -4.30
C ARG A 69 -11.81 14.80 -3.71
N ASN A 70 -10.64 14.29 -3.34
CA ASN A 70 -9.54 15.12 -2.85
C ASN A 70 -9.08 16.10 -3.96
N ALA A 71 -8.81 17.35 -3.59
CA ALA A 71 -8.29 18.38 -4.50
C ALA A 71 -6.75 18.46 -4.49
N GLY A 72 -6.11 17.86 -3.48
CA GLY A 72 -4.66 17.75 -3.39
C GLY A 72 -4.10 16.73 -4.38
N THR A 73 -2.79 16.77 -4.57
CA THR A 73 -2.08 15.81 -5.41
C THR A 73 -0.89 15.25 -4.65
N ILE A 74 -0.53 14.02 -5.00
CA ILE A 74 0.73 13.39 -4.61
C ILE A 74 1.47 12.98 -5.86
N THR A 75 2.77 12.78 -5.73
CA THR A 75 3.68 12.40 -6.80
C THR A 75 4.45 11.18 -6.38
N LEU A 76 4.38 10.16 -7.23
CA LEU A 76 5.20 8.97 -7.13
C LEU A 76 6.32 9.06 -8.17
N GLU A 77 7.55 8.82 -7.74
CA GLU A 77 8.70 8.70 -8.62
C GLU A 77 9.09 7.23 -8.75
N LYS A 78 9.46 6.81 -9.97
CA LYS A 78 9.95 5.45 -10.23
C LYS A 78 11.42 5.34 -9.79
N THR A 79 11.62 5.40 -8.48
CA THR A 79 12.92 5.33 -7.83
C THR A 79 12.90 4.18 -6.83
N SER A 80 13.79 3.21 -7.05
CA SER A 80 13.93 2.05 -6.16
C SER A 80 14.38 2.47 -4.76
N TRP A 81 13.81 1.85 -3.73
CA TRP A 81 14.25 1.98 -2.35
C TRP A 81 14.00 0.68 -1.57
N GLN A 82 14.83 0.42 -0.57
CA GLN A 82 14.75 -0.79 0.23
C GLN A 82 13.80 -0.61 1.42
N VAL A 83 12.86 -1.53 1.57
CA VAL A 83 11.94 -1.57 2.72
C VAL A 83 12.72 -2.00 3.98
N PRO A 84 12.54 -1.32 5.12
CA PRO A 84 13.12 -1.75 6.39
C PRO A 84 12.81 -3.22 6.69
N SER A 85 13.78 -3.97 7.21
CA SER A 85 13.58 -5.37 7.59
C SER A 85 12.56 -5.53 8.73
N GLN A 86 12.40 -4.50 9.55
CA GLN A 86 11.49 -4.46 10.68
C GLN A 86 11.09 -3.01 10.99
N LEU A 87 9.96 -2.83 11.67
CA LEU A 87 9.49 -1.55 12.18
C LEU A 87 9.11 -1.69 13.67
N PRO A 88 9.29 -0.63 14.49
CA PRO A 88 8.93 -0.68 15.90
C PRO A 88 7.41 -0.79 16.10
N MET A 89 6.98 -1.60 17.06
CA MET A 89 5.57 -1.78 17.44
C MET A 89 5.42 -1.93 18.96
N ALA A 90 5.17 -0.82 19.65
CA ALA A 90 5.14 -0.79 21.12
C ALA A 90 6.41 -1.40 21.72
N ASP A 91 6.28 -2.46 22.54
CA ASP A 91 7.39 -3.17 23.19
C ASP A 91 7.97 -4.33 22.34
N ASP A 92 7.51 -4.49 21.10
CA ASP A 92 7.95 -5.51 20.14
C ASP A 92 8.27 -4.85 18.77
N GLN A 93 8.46 -5.66 17.75
CA GLN A 93 8.62 -5.23 16.37
C GLN A 93 7.54 -5.85 15.48
N LEU A 94 7.33 -5.26 14.30
CA LEU A 94 6.52 -5.84 13.23
C LEU A 94 7.37 -6.00 11.98
N ILE A 95 7.03 -7.00 11.16
CA ILE A 95 7.67 -7.23 9.86
C ILE A 95 6.76 -6.69 8.76
N PRO A 96 7.15 -5.62 8.05
CA PRO A 96 6.35 -5.10 6.93
C PRO A 96 6.31 -6.11 5.78
N LEU A 97 5.22 -6.09 5.00
CA LEU A 97 5.24 -6.76 3.69
C LEU A 97 6.43 -6.22 2.88
N ARG A 98 7.16 -7.07 2.17
CA ARG A 98 8.42 -6.73 1.45
C ARG A 98 9.60 -6.35 2.35
N ALA A 99 9.59 -6.68 3.65
CA ALA A 99 10.75 -6.48 4.54
C ALA A 99 12.09 -6.90 3.90
N GLY A 100 13.05 -5.97 3.87
CA GLY A 100 14.40 -6.17 3.31
C GLY A 100 14.46 -6.25 1.78
N GLN A 101 13.34 -6.14 1.07
CA GLN A 101 13.26 -6.15 -0.38
C GLN A 101 13.15 -4.73 -0.93
N ASP A 102 13.51 -4.55 -2.19
CA ASP A 102 13.34 -3.27 -2.88
C ASP A 102 11.89 -3.06 -3.32
N ILE A 103 11.41 -1.82 -3.34
CA ILE A 103 10.19 -1.35 -4.01
C ILE A 103 10.59 -0.28 -5.03
N LEU A 104 10.02 -0.33 -6.24
CA LEU A 104 10.40 0.42 -7.45
C LEU A 104 9.80 1.82 -7.53
N TRP A 105 8.78 2.10 -6.72
CA TRP A 105 8.10 3.40 -6.67
C TRP A 105 8.28 4.02 -5.29
N ARG A 106 8.38 5.34 -5.24
CA ARG A 106 8.55 6.12 -4.01
C ARG A 106 7.66 7.35 -4.02
N LEU A 107 6.93 7.58 -2.93
CA LEU A 107 6.25 8.85 -2.68
C LEU A 107 7.26 9.96 -2.39
N VAL A 108 7.21 11.05 -3.17
CA VAL A 108 8.18 12.17 -3.06
C VAL A 108 7.58 13.47 -2.55
N ASN A 109 6.25 13.61 -2.48
CA ASN A 109 5.57 14.74 -1.87
C ASN A 109 4.21 14.34 -1.25
N LYS A 110 3.72 15.19 -0.34
CA LYS A 110 2.38 15.14 0.26
C LYS A 110 1.80 16.55 0.32
#